data_AF-E6MM29-F1
#
_entry.id   AF-E6MM29-F1
#
_cell.length_a   1.000
_cell.length_b   1.000
_cell.length_c   1.000
_cell.angle_alpha   90.00
_cell.angle_beta   90.00
_cell.angle_gamma   90.00
#
_symmetry.space_group_name_H-M   'P 1'
#
loop_
_entity.id
_entity.type
_entity.pdbx_description
1 polymer ?
#
loop_
_entity_poly.entity_id
_entity_poly.type
_entity_poly.pdbx_seq_one_letter_code
_entity_poly.pdbx_strand_id
1 'polypeptide(L)'
;MKLIIINLMLHDSNILSCFFLPITFIILLAIMMYIHKRQLFKYIYFGNILCLITAVVCYVFIDKHPVGQPYSASWMEAIPFVWLFTIFGGYFWFIASTIAFLVEVSRRNMLAKVLLGFVILCFALLTLWSLFMFFGGIWVLRGTH
;
A
#
# COMPACT_ATOMS: atom_id res chain seq x y z
N MET A 1 4.91 -18.14 -16.31
CA MET A 1 6.19 -17.39 -16.29
C MET A 1 6.05 -15.99 -15.69
N LYS A 2 5.09 -15.15 -16.14
CA LYS A 2 4.80 -13.81 -15.56
C LYS A 2 4.57 -13.81 -14.04
N LEU A 3 3.89 -14.84 -13.55
CA LEU A 3 3.63 -15.07 -12.14
C LEU A 3 4.85 -15.50 -11.32
N ILE A 4 5.81 -16.17 -11.94
CA ILE A 4 7.00 -16.68 -11.26
C ILE A 4 7.90 -15.51 -10.87
N ILE A 5 8.02 -14.47 -11.71
CA ILE A 5 8.90 -13.32 -11.42
C ILE A 5 8.30 -12.41 -10.34
N ILE A 6 6.98 -12.21 -10.33
CA ILE A 6 6.28 -11.52 -9.22
C ILE A 6 6.48 -12.29 -7.92
N ASN A 7 6.33 -13.63 -7.96
CA ASN A 7 6.53 -14.48 -6.80
C ASN A 7 8.01 -14.50 -6.36
N LEU A 8 8.97 -14.44 -7.29
CA LEU A 8 10.40 -14.34 -6.98
C LEU A 8 10.75 -12.99 -6.31
N MET A 9 10.21 -11.87 -6.83
CA MET A 9 10.37 -10.55 -6.20
C MET A 9 9.72 -10.49 -4.81
N LEU A 10 8.56 -11.13 -4.63
CA LEU A 10 7.88 -11.25 -3.33
C LEU A 10 8.66 -12.14 -2.35
N HIS A 11 9.27 -13.22 -2.84
CA HIS A 11 10.00 -14.19 -2.04
C HIS A 11 11.39 -13.67 -1.60
N ASP A 12 12.04 -12.81 -2.40
CA ASP A 12 13.30 -12.12 -2.01
C ASP A 12 13.05 -10.82 -1.22
N SER A 13 11.90 -10.17 -1.40
CA SER A 13 11.51 -9.04 -0.56
C SER A 13 11.18 -9.53 0.84
N ASN A 14 11.88 -9.06 1.87
CA ASN A 14 11.63 -9.39 3.28
C ASN A 14 10.13 -9.54 3.56
N ILE A 15 9.66 -10.77 3.77
CA ILE A 15 8.26 -11.14 4.07
C ILE A 15 7.67 -10.27 5.19
N LEU A 16 8.54 -9.83 6.11
CA LEU A 16 8.25 -8.85 7.15
C LEU A 16 7.75 -7.50 6.60
N SER A 17 8.34 -6.97 5.54
CA SER A 17 7.99 -5.64 5.00
C SER A 17 6.61 -5.61 4.35
N CYS A 18 6.26 -6.60 3.51
CA CYS A 18 4.96 -6.65 2.83
C CYS A 18 3.77 -6.85 3.78
N PHE A 19 3.98 -7.44 4.96
CA PHE A 19 2.91 -7.71 5.92
C PHE A 19 2.86 -6.68 7.06
N PHE A 20 4.00 -6.32 7.66
CA PHE A 20 4.02 -5.40 8.81
C PHE A 20 3.81 -3.94 8.41
N LEU A 21 4.22 -3.51 7.21
CA LEU A 21 3.96 -2.15 6.74
C LEU A 21 2.47 -1.83 6.63
N PRO A 22 1.64 -2.60 5.90
CA PRO A 22 0.21 -2.29 5.79
C PRO A 22 -0.51 -2.36 7.14
N ILE A 23 -0.13 -3.27 8.04
CA ILE A 23 -0.70 -3.35 9.39
C ILE A 23 -0.36 -2.09 10.19
N THR A 24 0.90 -1.64 10.15
CA THR A 24 1.34 -0.41 10.83
C THR A 24 0.54 0.80 10.32
N PHE A 25 0.31 0.89 9.01
CA PHE A 25 -0.52 1.97 8.44
C PHE A 25 -1.99 1.89 8.84
N ILE A 26 -2.57 0.69 8.95
CA ILE A 26 -3.94 0.50 9.46
C ILE A 26 -4.06 1.03 10.90
N ILE A 27 -3.11 0.70 11.78
CA ILE A 27 -3.09 1.18 13.16
C ILE A 27 -2.98 2.71 13.19
N LEU A 28 -2.09 3.30 12.39
CA LEU A 28 -1.93 4.75 12.32
C LEU A 28 -3.21 5.44 11.80
N LEU A 29 -3.84 4.88 10.76
CA LEU A 29 -5.11 5.35 10.21
C LEU A 29 -6.23 5.32 11.27
N ALA A 30 -6.30 4.26 12.07
CA ALA A 30 -7.29 4.13 13.14
C ALA A 30 -7.10 5.22 14.21
N ILE A 31 -5.86 5.49 14.63
CA ILE A 31 -5.54 6.57 15.57
C ILE A 31 -5.92 7.93 14.99
N MET A 32 -5.56 8.20 13.74
CA MET A 32 -5.89 9.45 13.05
C MET A 32 -7.42 9.62 12.93
N MET A 33 -8.15 8.55 12.57
CA MET A 33 -9.60 8.55 12.47
C MET A 33 -10.28 8.88 13.80
N TYR A 34 -9.75 8.40 14.92
CA TYR A 34 -10.26 8.71 16.26
C TYR A 34 -10.10 10.19 16.62
N ILE A 35 -8.93 10.76 16.33
CA ILE A 35 -8.62 12.17 16.66
C ILE A 35 -9.34 13.14 15.70
N HIS A 36 -9.59 12.72 14.46
CA HIS A 36 -10.12 13.60 13.42
C HIS A 36 -11.61 13.89 13.60
N LYS A 37 -11.95 15.13 13.94
CA LYS A 37 -13.34 15.56 14.23
C LYS A 37 -14.23 15.69 12.97
N ARG A 38 -13.65 15.89 11.78
CA ARG A 38 -14.40 16.16 10.54
C ARG A 38 -14.89 14.86 9.89
N GLN A 39 -16.19 14.75 9.64
CA GLN A 39 -16.82 13.51 9.16
C GLN A 39 -16.39 13.09 7.74
N LEU A 40 -16.11 14.04 6.84
CA LEU A 40 -15.72 13.75 5.45
C LEU A 40 -14.41 12.94 5.33
N PHE A 41 -13.43 13.19 6.19
CA PHE A 41 -12.15 12.48 6.14
C PHE A 41 -12.25 11.06 6.73
N LYS A 42 -13.28 10.76 7.53
CA LYS A 42 -13.53 9.41 8.06
C LYS A 42 -13.82 8.39 6.98
N TYR A 43 -14.52 8.78 5.91
CA TYR A 43 -14.76 7.91 4.76
C TYR A 43 -13.48 7.59 4.00
N ILE A 44 -12.56 8.55 3.90
CA ILE A 44 -11.25 8.35 3.26
C ILE A 44 -10.41 7.38 4.10
N TYR A 45 -10.36 7.54 5.43
CA TYR A 45 -9.65 6.59 6.30
C TYR A 45 -10.25 5.18 6.20
N PHE A 46 -11.58 5.05 6.16
CA PHE A 46 -12.26 3.76 6.06
C PHE A 46 -11.98 3.05 4.74
N GLY A 47 -12.12 3.74 3.61
CA GLY A 47 -11.80 3.18 2.29
C GLY A 47 -10.34 2.74 2.17
N ASN A 48 -9.45 3.45 2.85
CA ASN A 48 -8.04 3.15 2.86
C ASN A 48 -7.69 1.92 3.73
N ILE A 49 -8.31 1.80 4.90
CA ILE A 49 -8.22 0.58 5.72
C ILE A 49 -8.69 -0.64 4.92
N LEU A 50 -9.79 -0.51 4.18
CA LEU A 50 -10.27 -1.59 3.31
C LEU A 50 -9.25 -1.96 2.22
N CYS A 51 -8.65 -0.99 1.53
CA CYS A 51 -7.60 -1.26 0.54
C CYS A 51 -6.40 -2.01 1.15
N LEU A 52 -5.93 -1.58 2.32
CA LEU A 52 -4.80 -2.21 3.00
C LEU A 52 -5.14 -3.63 3.48
N ILE A 53 -6.36 -3.87 3.96
CA ILE A 53 -6.84 -5.21 4.31
C ILE A 53 -6.88 -6.10 3.06
N THR A 54 -7.45 -5.61 1.95
CA THR A 54 -7.50 -6.38 0.69
C THR A 54 -6.09 -6.71 0.19
N ALA A 55 -5.15 -5.77 0.28
CA ALA A 55 -3.75 -6.01 -0.05
C ALA A 55 -3.11 -7.12 0.82
N VAL A 56 -3.33 -7.10 2.14
CA VAL A 56 -2.83 -8.16 3.03
C VAL A 56 -3.44 -9.52 2.69
N VAL A 57 -4.75 -9.57 2.43
CA VAL A 57 -5.44 -10.82 2.07
C VAL A 57 -4.88 -11.36 0.75
N CYS A 58 -4.75 -10.53 -0.28
CA CYS A 58 -4.19 -10.96 -1.56
C CYS A 58 -2.74 -11.42 -1.43
N TYR A 59 -1.92 -10.79 -0.57
CA TYR A 59 -0.55 -11.24 -0.29
C TYR A 59 -0.53 -12.67 0.25
N VAL A 60 -1.38 -12.97 1.24
CA VAL A 60 -1.45 -14.32 1.84
C VAL A 60 -1.81 -15.37 0.80
N PHE A 61 -2.72 -15.07 -0.14
CA PHE A 61 -3.05 -15.98 -1.23
C PHE A 61 -1.90 -16.21 -2.21
N ILE A 62 -1.07 -15.19 -2.46
CA ILE A 62 0.09 -15.29 -3.35
C ILE A 62 1.23 -16.08 -2.67
N ASP A 63 1.52 -15.77 -1.41
CA ASP A 63 2.56 -16.43 -0.59
C ASP A 63 2.28 -17.93 -0.39
N LYS A 64 1.02 -18.29 -0.15
CA LYS A 64 0.61 -19.70 0.00
C LYS A 64 0.55 -20.45 -1.33
N HIS A 65 0.68 -19.78 -2.48
CA HIS A 65 0.62 -20.45 -3.76
C HIS A 65 2.00 -21.02 -4.14
N PRO A 66 2.11 -22.35 -4.33
CA PRO A 66 3.39 -22.99 -4.68
C PRO A 66 3.96 -22.44 -5.99
N VAL A 67 5.26 -22.14 -5.98
CA VAL A 67 5.98 -21.57 -7.11
C VAL A 67 6.00 -22.57 -8.27
N GLY A 68 5.57 -22.14 -9.46
CA GLY A 68 5.60 -22.96 -10.67
C GLY A 68 4.36 -23.80 -10.94
N GLN A 69 3.38 -23.85 -10.02
CA GLN A 69 2.08 -24.43 -10.32
C GLN A 69 1.17 -23.42 -11.04
N PRO A 70 0.34 -23.87 -11.99
CA PRO A 70 -0.73 -23.04 -12.54
C PRO A 70 -1.82 -22.83 -11.50
N TYR A 71 -2.43 -21.65 -11.49
CA TYR A 71 -3.60 -21.40 -10.66
C TYR A 71 -4.76 -22.32 -11.05
N SER A 72 -5.42 -22.91 -10.06
CA SER A 72 -6.49 -23.89 -10.28
C SER A 72 -7.78 -23.25 -10.83
N ALA A 73 -8.02 -21.97 -10.54
CA ALA A 73 -9.18 -21.24 -11.00
C ALA A 73 -8.77 -19.95 -11.72
N SER A 74 -9.48 -19.61 -12.80
CA SER A 74 -9.21 -18.45 -13.65
C SER A 74 -9.24 -17.11 -12.91
N TRP A 75 -10.02 -16.99 -11.83
CA TRP A 75 -10.07 -15.79 -11.00
C TRP A 75 -8.82 -15.61 -10.12
N MET A 76 -8.09 -16.69 -9.82
CA MET A 76 -6.88 -16.61 -8.98
C MET A 76 -5.72 -15.92 -9.72
N GLU A 77 -5.72 -15.94 -11.05
CA GLU A 77 -4.76 -15.20 -11.87
C GLU A 77 -4.89 -13.68 -11.71
N ALA A 78 -6.06 -13.19 -11.28
CA ALA A 78 -6.29 -11.78 -11.03
C ALA A 78 -5.76 -11.30 -9.66
N ILE A 79 -5.48 -12.22 -8.72
CA ILE A 79 -5.06 -11.89 -7.34
C ILE A 79 -3.78 -11.03 -7.31
N PRO A 80 -2.70 -11.32 -8.07
CA PRO A 80 -1.52 -10.46 -8.11
C PRO A 80 -1.80 -9.06 -8.63
N PHE A 81 -2.72 -8.92 -9.59
CA PHE A 81 -3.12 -7.62 -10.12
C PHE A 81 -3.92 -6.81 -9.10
N VAL A 82 -4.87 -7.46 -8.41
CA VAL A 82 -5.65 -6.84 -7.33
C VAL A 82 -4.72 -6.42 -6.19
N TRP A 83 -3.74 -7.25 -5.83
CA TRP A 83 -2.72 -6.91 -4.84
C TRP A 83 -1.95 -5.64 -5.21
N LEU A 84 -1.48 -5.55 -6.45
CA LEU A 84 -0.70 -4.41 -6.95
C LEU A 84 -1.52 -3.12 -6.95
N PHE A 85 -2.79 -3.19 -7.37
CA PHE A 85 -3.72 -2.06 -7.36
C PHE A 85 -4.08 -1.61 -5.95
N THR A 86 -4.32 -2.56 -5.03
CA THR A 86 -4.72 -2.24 -3.65
C THR A 86 -3.56 -1.70 -2.83
N ILE A 87 -2.33 -2.18 -3.06
CA ILE A 87 -1.12 -1.55 -2.52
C ILE A 87 -0.97 -0.14 -3.05
N PHE A 88 -0.98 0.05 -4.38
CA PHE A 88 -0.76 1.37 -4.97
C PHE A 88 -1.82 2.38 -4.50
N GLY A 89 -3.10 1.97 -4.53
CA GLY A 89 -4.21 2.77 -4.05
C GLY A 89 -4.13 3.05 -2.54
N GLY A 90 -3.86 2.04 -1.73
CA GLY A 90 -3.77 2.18 -0.27
C GLY A 90 -2.65 3.13 0.17
N TYR A 91 -1.45 3.00 -0.41
CA TYR A 91 -0.35 3.93 -0.13
C TYR A 91 -0.70 5.36 -0.55
N PHE A 92 -1.19 5.55 -1.77
CA PHE A 92 -1.56 6.88 -2.27
C PHE A 92 -2.62 7.54 -1.38
N TRP A 93 -3.66 6.80 -0.99
CA TRP A 93 -4.70 7.33 -0.12
C TRP A 93 -4.20 7.58 1.31
N PHE A 94 -3.27 6.77 1.81
CA PHE A 94 -2.70 6.93 3.16
C PHE A 94 -1.97 8.25 3.31
N ILE A 95 -1.20 8.63 2.29
CA ILE A 95 -0.56 9.93 2.30
C ILE A 95 -1.60 11.05 2.21
N ALA A 96 -2.57 10.97 1.30
CA ALA A 96 -3.61 12.00 1.18
C ALA A 96 -4.34 12.23 2.52
N SER A 97 -4.67 11.14 3.21
CA SER A 97 -5.19 11.11 4.59
C SER A 97 -4.26 11.77 5.60
N THR A 98 -2.95 11.50 5.52
CA THR A 98 -1.94 12.04 6.43
C THR A 98 -1.72 13.53 6.24
N ILE A 99 -1.66 14.01 5.00
CA ILE A 99 -1.56 15.44 4.69
C ILE A 99 -2.80 16.17 5.18
N ALA A 100 -4.00 15.63 4.91
CA ALA A 100 -5.25 16.23 5.37
C ALA A 100 -5.31 16.32 6.91
N PHE A 101 -4.88 15.27 7.61
CA PHE A 101 -4.77 15.27 9.06
C PHE A 101 -3.78 16.32 9.57
N LEU A 102 -2.57 16.38 9.00
CA LEU A 102 -1.57 17.35 9.43
C LEU A 102 -1.97 18.79 9.09
N VAL A 103 -2.65 19.07 8.00
CA VAL A 103 -3.19 20.40 7.69
C VAL A 103 -4.19 20.84 8.78
N GLU A 104 -5.06 19.93 9.22
CA GLU A 104 -6.02 20.20 10.31
C GLU A 104 -5.30 20.45 11.65
N VAL A 105 -4.26 19.68 11.96
CA VAL A 105 -3.50 19.81 13.22
C VAL A 105 -2.55 21.03 13.20
N SER A 106 -1.94 21.34 12.07
CA SER A 106 -0.99 22.46 11.89
C SER A 106 -1.64 23.84 11.99
N ARG A 107 -2.95 23.94 11.72
CA ARG A 107 -3.72 25.15 12.02
C ARG A 107 -3.77 25.47 13.52
N ARG A 108 -3.60 24.47 14.38
CA ARG A 108 -3.71 24.62 15.84
C ARG A 108 -2.36 24.65 16.54
N ASN A 109 -1.29 24.11 15.94
CA ASN A 109 0.00 23.96 16.61
C ASN A 109 1.20 24.14 15.67
N MET A 110 2.18 24.96 16.05
CA MET A 110 3.36 25.30 15.23
C MET A 110 4.27 24.09 14.97
N LEU A 111 4.37 23.16 15.92
CA LEU A 111 5.15 21.91 15.77
C LEU A 111 4.63 21.00 14.65
N ALA A 112 3.32 21.01 14.39
CA ALA A 112 2.72 20.21 13.32
C ALA A 112 3.06 20.74 11.92
N LYS A 113 3.51 22.01 11.78
CA LYS A 113 4.02 22.55 10.51
C LYS A 113 5.39 21.96 10.15
N VAL A 114 6.26 21.75 11.14
CA VAL A 114 7.57 21.10 10.93
C VAL A 114 7.38 19.62 10.58
N LEU A 115 6.46 18.95 11.28
CA LEU A 115 6.07 17.58 10.98
C LEU A 115 5.48 17.43 9.56
N LEU A 116 4.77 18.46 9.07
CA LEU A 116 4.21 18.48 7.71
C LEU A 116 5.31 18.40 6.65
N GLY A 117 6.38 19.17 6.81
CA GLY A 117 7.54 19.11 5.91
C GLY A 117 8.18 17.73 5.89
N PHE A 118 8.35 17.10 7.05
CA PHE A 118 8.93 15.76 7.16
C PHE A 118 8.05 14.69 6.50
N VAL A 119 6.74 14.73 6.70
CA VAL A 119 5.78 13.82 6.07
C VAL A 119 5.80 13.96 4.54
N ILE A 120 5.88 15.18 4.02
CA ILE A 120 5.98 15.43 2.57
C ILE A 120 7.30 14.86 2.01
N LEU A 121 8.40 14.96 2.74
CA LEU A 121 9.68 14.39 2.33
C LEU A 121 9.63 12.85 2.29
N CYS A 122 9.09 12.21 3.34
CA CYS A 122 8.86 10.77 3.35
C CYS A 122 7.93 10.33 2.21
N PHE A 123 6.92 11.14 1.87
CA PHE A 123 6.03 10.89 0.74
C PHE A 123 6.78 10.86 -0.60
N ALA A 124 7.66 11.83 -0.85
CA ALA A 124 8.44 11.86 -2.08
C ALA A 124 9.31 10.60 -2.23
N LEU A 125 9.91 10.13 -1.13
CA LEU A 125 10.72 8.91 -1.13
C LEU A 125 9.88 7.64 -1.35
N LEU A 126 8.73 7.53 -0.68
CA LEU A 126 7.83 6.38 -0.82
C LEU A 126 7.16 6.30 -2.20
N THR A 127 6.84 7.45 -2.80
CA THR A 127 6.30 7.50 -4.17
C THR A 127 7.35 7.13 -5.21
N LEU A 128 8.59 7.59 -5.05
CA LEU A 128 9.69 7.15 -5.89
C LEU A 128 9.90 5.63 -5.81
N TRP A 129 9.86 5.06 -4.59
CA TRP A 129 9.99 3.62 -4.39
C TRP A 129 8.80 2.83 -4.97
N SER A 130 7.57 3.32 -4.78
CA SER A 130 6.37 2.69 -5.34
C SER A 130 6.35 2.75 -6.86
N LEU A 131 6.78 3.87 -7.47
CA LEU A 131 6.91 3.98 -8.92
C LEU A 131 7.98 3.03 -9.45
N PHE A 132 9.12 2.92 -8.77
CA PHE A 132 10.15 1.95 -9.12
C PHE A 132 9.61 0.51 -9.12
N MET A 133 8.87 0.13 -8.08
CA MET A 133 8.22 -1.19 -7.99
C MET A 133 7.15 -1.39 -9.07
N PHE A 134 6.36 -0.36 -9.37
CA PHE A 134 5.30 -0.40 -10.38
C PHE A 134 5.87 -0.55 -11.80
N PHE A 135 6.86 0.25 -12.16
CA PHE A 135 7.55 0.15 -13.45
C PHE A 135 8.38 -1.14 -13.56
N GLY A 136 9.01 -1.58 -12.48
CA GLY A 136 9.68 -2.87 -12.41
C GLY A 136 8.72 -4.04 -12.67
N GLY A 137 7.54 -4.02 -12.02
CA GLY A 137 6.47 -4.98 -12.25
C GLY A 137 5.98 -4.99 -13.70
N ILE A 138 5.77 -3.83 -14.31
CA ILE A 138 5.36 -3.72 -15.72
C ILE A 138 6.46 -4.20 -16.68
N TRP A 139 7.72 -3.87 -16.41
CA TRP A 139 8.84 -4.29 -17.26
C TRP A 139 9.02 -5.82 -17.25
N VAL A 140 8.93 -6.43 -16.08
CA VAL A 140 8.89 -7.89 -15.91
C VAL A 140 7.76 -8.54 -16.73
N LEU A 141 6.59 -7.89 -16.81
CA LEU A 141 5.46 -8.38 -17.60
C LEU A 141 5.67 -8.22 -19.12
N ARG A 142 6.56 -7.31 -19.56
CA ARG A 142 6.82 -7.00 -20.97
C ARG A 142 7.93 -7.87 -21.60
N GLY A 143 8.93 -8.30 -20.83
CA GLY A 143 10.09 -9.07 -21.32
C GLY A 143 9.82 -10.54 -21.69
N THR A 144 8.56 -10.92 -21.96
CA THR A 144 8.15 -12.30 -22.29
C THR A 144 7.33 -12.33 -23.59
N HIS A 145 7.91 -11.74 -24.64
CA HIS A 145 7.56 -12.01 -26.03
C HIS A 145 8.83 -12.46 -26.76
#